data_AF-A0A1G7K0X7-F1
#
_entry.id   AF-A0A1G7K0X7-F1
#
_cell.length_a   1.000
_cell.length_b   1.000
_cell.length_c   1.000
_cell.angle_alpha   90.00
_cell.angle_beta   90.00
_cell.angle_gamma   90.00
#
_symmetry.space_group_name_H-M   'P 1'
#
loop_
_entity.id
_entity.type
_entity.pdbx_description
1 polymer ?
#
loop_
_entity_poly.entity_id
_entity_poly.type
_entity_poly.pdbx_seq_one_letter_code
_entity_poly.pdbx_strand_id
1 'polypeptide(L)'
;MINPFANALDAQREGFEAMADGLEKASVAPERAGPLAKIEVGETPSEVVYTENKLELLHYKPEDAGIEVPEEEQCDVPILIVYALINKPYILDLQAERSVVRRLLEAGHDVYLIDWNEPSRMDQYLTLDDYVNRYIHNCVEEVAERTGNEQINVLGYCMGGTMTAMYAALHPEKVNAMALMAAGLYFDDTGGVLEEWGSDEYYDPEDVTSAFGNVPAGMLDVGFALMDPVDNFVSKYVRLYDNLENEDFVENFARMERWLDEGIDLAGAAYEQFLGDIYQENKLYKNELYLDGKHVDVENIDMPLLQLMGEYDHLIPAAASKPFNDVVGADDIETIEYPTGHIGLSVSGSSHEDVWPRAAEWFHEQSEDVELEEAATEIEIGDGADAATEAGEEPEAGGPPAEDDEIEVETPESEDGEQATLTDEEGADSVDTVNGIGPTYAERLEAAGIETTADLAAADAATVAEAAEVSASRAQDWIDQVA
;
A
#
# COMPACT_ATOMS: atom_id res chain seq x y z
N MET A 1 -0.32 -47.47 35.67
CA MET A 1 -0.63 -47.32 34.24
C MET A 1 -1.28 -45.95 34.09
N ILE A 2 -0.52 -44.98 33.60
CA ILE A 2 -1.03 -43.66 33.24
C ILE A 2 -1.80 -43.86 31.94
N ASN A 3 -3.08 -43.48 31.92
CA ASN A 3 -3.91 -43.60 30.73
C ASN A 3 -3.40 -42.58 29.70
N PRO A 4 -2.83 -43.01 28.56
CA PRO A 4 -2.21 -42.11 27.59
C PRO A 4 -3.22 -41.19 26.88
N PHE A 5 -4.52 -41.40 27.08
CA PHE A 5 -5.58 -40.55 26.56
C PHE A 5 -6.13 -39.55 27.60
N ALA A 6 -5.74 -39.65 28.88
CA ALA A 6 -6.25 -38.75 29.91
C ALA A 6 -5.82 -37.30 29.66
N ASN A 7 -4.53 -37.06 29.40
CA ASN A 7 -4.03 -35.71 29.13
C ASN A 7 -4.61 -35.11 27.83
N ALA A 8 -4.86 -35.93 26.81
CA ALA A 8 -5.48 -35.45 25.56
C ALA A 8 -6.97 -35.12 25.74
N LEU A 9 -7.69 -35.92 26.53
CA LEU A 9 -9.09 -35.64 26.87
C LEU A 9 -9.23 -34.46 27.83
N ASP A 10 -8.28 -34.28 28.75
CA ASP A 10 -8.25 -33.15 29.66
C ASP A 10 -7.92 -31.85 28.91
N ALA A 11 -6.95 -31.85 27.99
CA ALA A 11 -6.66 -30.71 27.12
C ALA A 11 -7.83 -30.38 26.17
N GLN A 12 -8.50 -31.40 25.62
CA GLN A 12 -9.70 -31.21 24.79
C GLN A 12 -10.85 -30.64 25.62
N ARG A 13 -11.01 -31.10 26.87
CA ARG A 13 -12.03 -30.60 27.79
C ARG A 13 -11.75 -29.16 28.22
N GLU A 14 -10.50 -28.83 28.56
CA GLU A 14 -10.07 -27.46 28.87
C GLU A 14 -10.26 -26.53 27.67
N GLY A 15 -9.97 -26.99 26.45
CA GLY A 15 -10.27 -26.25 25.22
C GLY A 15 -11.76 -26.03 24.99
N PHE A 16 -12.60 -27.04 25.24
CA PHE A 16 -14.06 -26.90 25.16
C PHE A 16 -14.64 -26.01 26.27
N GLU A 17 -14.08 -26.06 27.49
CA GLU A 17 -14.46 -25.20 28.61
C GLU A 17 -14.06 -23.74 28.33
N ALA A 18 -12.86 -23.50 27.78
CA ALA A 18 -12.43 -22.17 27.36
C ALA A 18 -13.26 -21.61 26.20
N MET A 19 -13.62 -22.46 25.23
CA MET A 19 -14.51 -22.10 24.12
C MET A 19 -15.94 -21.79 24.62
N ALA A 20 -16.46 -22.58 25.55
CA ALA A 20 -17.78 -22.36 26.16
C ALA A 20 -17.80 -21.10 27.03
N ASP A 21 -16.77 -20.84 27.82
CA ASP A 21 -16.60 -19.59 28.57
C ASP A 21 -16.45 -18.38 27.64
N GLY A 22 -15.77 -18.55 26.50
CA GLY A 22 -15.65 -17.54 25.45
C GLY A 22 -17.00 -17.21 24.82
N LEU A 23 -17.81 -18.23 24.50
CA LEU A 23 -19.17 -18.07 23.98
C LEU A 23 -20.14 -17.49 25.01
N GLU A 24 -20.04 -17.89 26.27
CA GLU A 24 -20.83 -17.34 27.38
C GLU A 24 -20.48 -15.87 27.61
N LYS A 25 -19.20 -15.48 27.55
CA LYS A 25 -18.76 -14.08 27.68
C LYS A 25 -19.08 -13.23 26.45
N ALA A 26 -19.02 -13.79 25.24
CA ALA A 26 -19.50 -13.15 24.02
C ALA A 26 -21.00 -12.81 24.12
N SER A 27 -21.78 -13.60 24.86
CA SER A 27 -23.19 -13.29 25.15
C SER A 27 -23.37 -12.12 26.15
N VAL A 28 -22.32 -11.73 26.89
CA VAL A 28 -22.29 -10.57 27.80
C VAL A 28 -21.62 -9.34 27.16
N ALA A 29 -20.99 -9.49 25.99
CA ALA A 29 -20.43 -8.39 25.19
C ALA A 29 -21.40 -7.22 24.92
N PRO A 30 -22.73 -7.42 24.74
CA PRO A 30 -23.66 -6.32 24.53
C PRO A 30 -23.73 -5.32 25.71
N GLU A 31 -23.46 -5.75 26.95
CA GLU A 31 -23.47 -4.84 28.12
C GLU A 31 -22.18 -4.00 28.23
N ARG A 32 -21.10 -4.41 27.54
CA ARG A 32 -19.84 -3.67 27.41
C ARG A 32 -19.69 -2.95 26.07
N ALA A 33 -20.69 -2.99 25.20
CA ALA A 33 -20.71 -2.27 23.92
C ALA A 33 -21.08 -0.78 24.06
N GLY A 34 -21.59 -0.35 25.22
CA GLY A 34 -21.95 1.05 25.48
C GLY A 34 -20.79 2.07 25.38
N PRO A 35 -19.54 1.72 25.77
CA PRO A 35 -18.34 2.51 25.52
C PRO A 35 -17.81 2.44 24.07
N LEU A 36 -17.96 1.32 23.36
CA LEU A 36 -17.45 1.14 21.99
C LEU A 36 -18.11 2.11 20.99
N ALA A 37 -19.39 2.40 21.17
CA ALA A 37 -20.15 3.35 20.33
C ALA A 37 -19.75 4.83 20.50
N LYS A 38 -18.78 5.14 21.38
CA LYS A 38 -18.28 6.51 21.62
C LYS A 38 -16.84 6.73 21.15
N ILE A 39 -16.21 5.73 20.58
CA ILE A 39 -14.81 5.83 20.20
C ILE A 39 -14.72 6.59 18.89
N GLU A 40 -14.01 7.72 18.93
CA GLU A 40 -13.78 8.61 17.80
C GLU A 40 -12.78 7.95 16.83
N VAL A 41 -13.08 8.08 15.53
CA VAL A 41 -12.32 7.57 14.37
C VAL A 41 -12.50 8.58 13.24
N GLY A 42 -11.59 8.63 12.26
CA GLY A 42 -11.68 9.59 11.15
C GLY A 42 -11.60 11.03 11.65
N GLU A 43 -10.68 11.30 12.57
CA GLU A 43 -10.63 12.55 13.31
C GLU A 43 -9.95 13.69 12.54
N THR A 44 -9.25 13.39 11.44
CA THR A 44 -8.62 14.44 10.63
C THR A 44 -9.73 15.26 9.97
N PRO A 45 -9.83 16.58 10.25
CA PRO A 45 -10.88 17.40 9.68
C PRO A 45 -10.81 17.44 8.16
N SER A 46 -11.97 17.28 7.51
CA SER A 46 -12.10 17.36 6.06
C SER A 46 -13.32 18.18 5.64
N GLU A 47 -13.25 18.68 4.42
CA GLU A 47 -14.37 19.31 3.72
C GLU A 47 -14.84 18.41 2.57
N VAL A 48 -16.16 18.21 2.45
CA VAL A 48 -16.73 17.59 1.25
C VAL A 48 -16.71 18.62 0.12
N VAL A 49 -15.82 18.42 -0.84
CA VAL A 49 -15.58 19.36 -1.93
C VAL A 49 -16.37 19.02 -3.19
N TYR A 50 -16.71 17.76 -3.39
CA TYR A 50 -17.51 17.28 -4.51
C TYR A 50 -18.39 16.12 -4.09
N THR A 51 -19.56 16.00 -4.74
CA THR A 51 -20.48 14.87 -4.51
C THR A 51 -21.06 14.41 -5.82
N GLU A 52 -21.12 13.09 -6.02
CA GLU A 52 -21.84 12.49 -7.13
C GLU A 52 -22.52 11.20 -6.68
N ASN A 53 -23.84 11.11 -6.86
CA ASN A 53 -24.63 10.00 -6.32
C ASN A 53 -24.48 9.89 -4.78
N LYS A 54 -23.73 8.90 -4.28
CA LYS A 54 -23.38 8.75 -2.85
C LYS A 54 -21.90 9.05 -2.61
N LEU A 55 -21.09 9.13 -3.66
CA LEU A 55 -19.69 9.49 -3.56
C LEU A 55 -19.56 10.89 -2.96
N GLU A 56 -18.64 11.01 -2.00
CA GLU A 56 -18.16 12.27 -1.46
C GLU A 56 -16.63 12.32 -1.67
N LEU A 57 -16.16 13.40 -2.27
CA LEU A 57 -14.73 13.71 -2.35
C LEU A 57 -14.37 14.57 -1.14
N LEU A 58 -13.54 14.03 -0.27
CA LEU A 58 -13.05 14.67 0.94
C LEU A 58 -11.75 15.40 0.62
N HIS A 59 -11.62 16.65 1.06
CA HIS A 59 -10.38 17.42 1.02
C HIS A 59 -9.88 17.65 2.44
N TYR A 60 -8.62 17.30 2.70
CA TYR A 60 -7.97 17.49 3.98
C TYR A 60 -6.90 18.56 3.85
N LYS A 61 -6.89 19.49 4.80
CA LYS A 61 -5.93 20.61 4.82
C LYS A 61 -5.08 20.57 6.09
N PRO A 62 -3.76 20.79 6.00
CA PRO A 62 -2.89 20.79 7.17
C PRO A 62 -3.37 21.76 8.26
N GLU A 63 -3.79 22.97 7.88
CA GLU A 63 -4.22 24.00 8.85
C GLU A 63 -5.48 23.62 9.63
N ASP A 64 -6.41 22.90 9.01
CA ASP A 64 -7.65 22.46 9.65
C ASP A 64 -7.36 21.33 10.65
N ALA A 65 -6.34 20.51 10.39
CA ALA A 65 -5.85 19.46 11.27
C ALA A 65 -4.86 19.94 12.36
N GLY A 66 -4.59 21.25 12.42
CA GLY A 66 -3.63 21.84 13.37
C GLY A 66 -2.18 21.45 13.09
N ILE A 67 -1.86 21.18 11.83
CA ILE A 67 -0.52 20.84 11.34
C ILE A 67 0.07 22.12 10.74
N GLU A 68 1.28 22.48 11.17
CA GLU A 68 2.04 23.60 10.59
C GLU A 68 3.09 23.02 9.65
N VAL A 69 2.97 23.31 8.35
CA VAL A 69 3.94 22.93 7.32
C VAL A 69 4.59 24.22 6.79
N PRO A 70 5.94 24.33 6.77
CA PRO A 70 6.65 25.42 6.12
C PRO A 70 6.26 25.57 4.64
N GLU A 71 6.23 26.78 4.10
CA GLU A 71 5.87 27.02 2.67
C GLU A 71 6.82 26.28 1.73
N GLU A 72 8.10 26.14 2.10
CA GLU A 72 9.12 25.42 1.33
C GLU A 72 9.01 23.89 1.37
N GLU A 73 8.16 23.34 2.25
CA GLU A 73 7.92 21.89 2.36
C GLU A 73 6.53 21.51 1.80
N GLN A 74 5.79 22.47 1.23
CA GLN A 74 4.48 22.20 0.61
C GLN A 74 4.66 21.62 -0.79
N CYS A 75 3.93 20.55 -1.09
CA CYS A 75 3.88 19.96 -2.43
C CYS A 75 2.75 20.58 -3.25
N ASP A 76 3.05 21.05 -4.46
CA ASP A 76 2.08 21.69 -5.34
C ASP A 76 1.15 20.69 -6.06
N VAL A 77 1.62 19.45 -6.30
CA VAL A 77 0.84 18.40 -6.95
C VAL A 77 0.05 17.61 -5.89
N PRO A 78 -1.29 17.66 -5.88
CA PRO A 78 -2.10 17.02 -4.84
C PRO A 78 -2.13 15.50 -4.99
N ILE A 79 -2.41 14.80 -3.90
CA ILE A 79 -2.63 13.34 -3.87
C ILE A 79 -4.13 13.05 -3.78
N LEU A 80 -4.66 12.30 -4.75
CA LEU A 80 -5.98 11.71 -4.68
C LEU A 80 -5.91 10.24 -4.22
N ILE A 81 -6.54 9.94 -3.09
CA ILE A 81 -6.67 8.59 -2.57
C ILE A 81 -7.95 7.94 -3.12
N VAL A 82 -7.76 6.89 -3.94
CA VAL A 82 -8.82 6.03 -4.45
C VAL A 82 -8.95 4.82 -3.54
N TYR A 83 -9.93 4.86 -2.64
CA TYR A 83 -10.17 3.78 -1.68
C TYR A 83 -10.85 2.57 -2.34
N ALA A 84 -10.81 1.41 -1.69
CA ALA A 84 -11.54 0.22 -2.12
C ALA A 84 -13.06 0.41 -2.07
N LEU A 85 -13.81 -0.35 -2.88
CA LEU A 85 -15.29 -0.36 -2.81
C LEU A 85 -15.84 -1.18 -1.63
N ILE A 86 -14.97 -1.66 -0.75
CA ILE A 86 -15.29 -2.53 0.39
C ILE A 86 -14.80 -1.84 1.67
N ASN A 87 -15.66 -1.85 2.68
CA ASN A 87 -15.49 -1.14 3.96
C ASN A 87 -15.38 0.38 3.78
N LYS A 88 -15.24 1.10 4.90
CA LYS A 88 -15.14 2.55 4.90
C LYS A 88 -13.69 3.04 4.86
N PRO A 89 -13.44 4.19 4.22
CA PRO A 89 -12.08 4.70 4.00
C PRO A 89 -11.36 5.16 5.27
N TYR A 90 -12.08 5.37 6.38
CA TYR A 90 -11.46 5.85 7.63
C TYR A 90 -10.42 4.89 8.23
N ILE A 91 -10.22 3.70 7.67
CA ILE A 91 -9.05 2.87 8.02
C ILE A 91 -7.72 3.56 7.68
N LEU A 92 -7.72 4.46 6.70
CA LEU A 92 -6.60 5.32 6.36
C LEU A 92 -6.50 6.54 7.28
N ASP A 93 -7.46 6.74 8.18
CA ASP A 93 -7.52 7.84 9.14
C ASP A 93 -8.07 7.36 10.51
N LEU A 94 -7.56 6.23 11.01
CA LEU A 94 -8.19 5.51 12.12
C LEU A 94 -8.16 6.30 13.43
N GLN A 95 -6.99 6.87 13.74
CA GLN A 95 -6.71 7.78 14.85
C GLN A 95 -5.48 8.61 14.49
N ALA A 96 -5.20 9.71 15.20
CA ALA A 96 -4.12 10.63 14.86
C ALA A 96 -2.76 9.93 14.60
N GLU A 97 -2.29 9.05 15.48
CA GLU A 97 -0.99 8.38 15.32
C GLU A 97 -1.00 7.25 14.29
N ARG A 98 -2.18 6.87 13.77
CA ARG A 98 -2.40 5.79 12.79
C ARG A 98 -3.27 6.29 11.63
N SER A 99 -2.93 7.47 11.12
CA SER A 99 -3.63 8.12 10.03
C SER A 99 -2.66 8.35 8.88
N VAL A 100 -2.87 7.63 7.79
CA VAL A 100 -2.13 7.78 6.53
C VAL A 100 -2.35 9.18 6.00
N VAL A 101 -3.61 9.64 6.02
CA VAL A 101 -3.97 11.00 5.62
C VAL A 101 -3.16 12.02 6.40
N ARG A 102 -3.12 11.88 7.74
CA ARG A 102 -2.36 12.79 8.59
C ARG A 102 -0.86 12.75 8.30
N ARG A 103 -0.27 11.58 8.04
CA ARG A 103 1.16 11.47 7.66
C ARG A 103 1.49 12.19 6.38
N LEU A 104 0.63 12.08 5.37
CA LEU A 104 0.80 12.80 4.10
C LEU A 104 0.70 14.32 4.32
N LEU A 105 -0.28 14.78 5.11
CA LEU A 105 -0.41 16.21 5.47
C LEU A 105 0.80 16.72 6.27
N GLU A 106 1.32 15.94 7.21
CA GLU A 106 2.52 16.27 7.99
C GLU A 106 3.79 16.35 7.13
N ALA A 107 3.80 15.65 5.99
CA ALA A 107 4.85 15.72 4.97
C ALA A 107 4.57 16.77 3.87
N GLY A 108 3.57 17.64 4.06
CA GLY A 108 3.32 18.79 3.20
C GLY A 108 2.47 18.54 1.95
N HIS A 109 1.88 17.35 1.81
CA HIS A 109 0.99 17.03 0.69
C HIS A 109 -0.42 17.62 0.85
N ASP A 110 -1.03 18.05 -0.25
CA ASP A 110 -2.46 18.34 -0.32
C ASP A 110 -3.25 17.05 -0.61
N VAL A 111 -4.14 16.63 0.29
CA VAL A 111 -4.71 15.27 0.28
C VAL A 111 -6.22 15.28 0.03
N TYR A 112 -6.62 14.50 -0.96
CA TYR A 112 -8.01 14.20 -1.30
C TYR A 112 -8.30 12.72 -1.10
N LEU A 113 -9.52 12.37 -0.69
CA LEU A 113 -9.94 10.98 -0.54
C LEU A 113 -11.35 10.77 -1.09
N ILE A 114 -11.53 9.70 -1.87
CA ILE A 114 -12.85 9.29 -2.33
C ILE A 114 -13.52 8.41 -1.27
N ASP A 115 -14.62 8.89 -0.69
CA ASP A 115 -15.56 8.07 0.06
C ASP A 115 -16.74 7.67 -0.83
N TRP A 116 -16.79 6.38 -1.20
CA TRP A 116 -17.84 5.83 -2.05
C TRP A 116 -19.22 5.83 -1.39
N ASN A 117 -19.25 5.85 -0.05
CA ASN A 117 -20.42 5.58 0.78
C ASN A 117 -21.13 4.25 0.42
N GLU A 118 -22.24 3.96 1.10
CA GLU A 118 -22.99 2.72 0.89
C GLU A 118 -23.82 2.77 -0.41
N PRO A 119 -23.63 1.82 -1.35
CA PRO A 119 -24.43 1.76 -2.56
C PRO A 119 -25.87 1.36 -2.22
N SER A 120 -26.83 2.04 -2.85
CA SER A 120 -28.21 1.62 -2.79
C SER A 120 -28.47 0.44 -3.72
N ARG A 121 -29.61 -0.22 -3.58
CA ARG A 121 -30.04 -1.28 -4.51
C ARG A 121 -30.14 -0.81 -5.97
N MET A 122 -30.33 0.49 -6.23
CA MET A 122 -30.34 0.98 -7.61
C MET A 122 -28.95 0.97 -8.26
N ASP A 123 -27.91 1.00 -7.43
CA ASP A 123 -26.51 1.05 -7.83
C ASP A 123 -25.95 -0.35 -8.16
N GLN A 124 -26.75 -1.43 -8.04
CA GLN A 124 -26.34 -2.81 -8.35
C GLN A 124 -25.82 -3.01 -9.78
N TYR A 125 -26.14 -2.09 -10.69
CA TYR A 125 -25.73 -2.11 -12.09
C TYR A 125 -24.53 -1.21 -12.39
N LEU A 126 -23.94 -0.55 -11.37
CA LEU A 126 -22.70 0.19 -11.56
C LEU A 126 -21.59 -0.81 -11.91
N THR A 127 -20.95 -0.57 -13.05
CA THR A 127 -19.86 -1.37 -13.61
C THR A 127 -18.51 -0.77 -13.22
N LEU A 128 -17.41 -1.52 -13.44
CA LEU A 128 -16.06 -0.97 -13.30
C LEU A 128 -15.84 0.26 -14.19
N ASP A 129 -16.46 0.32 -15.37
CA ASP A 129 -16.42 1.50 -16.24
C ASP A 129 -17.03 2.74 -15.56
N ASP A 130 -18.16 2.60 -14.87
CA ASP A 130 -18.78 3.71 -14.11
C ASP A 130 -17.85 4.22 -12.99
N TYR A 131 -17.15 3.32 -12.32
CA TYR A 131 -16.20 3.70 -11.27
C TYR A 131 -14.95 4.38 -11.87
N VAL A 132 -14.34 3.80 -12.90
CA VAL A 132 -13.09 4.28 -13.49
C VAL A 132 -13.29 5.51 -14.37
N ASN A 133 -14.11 5.41 -15.42
CA ASN A 133 -14.24 6.43 -16.46
C ASN A 133 -15.20 7.56 -16.11
N ARG A 134 -15.97 7.43 -15.03
CA ARG A 134 -16.85 8.49 -14.55
C ARG A 134 -16.47 8.95 -13.16
N TYR A 135 -16.56 8.11 -12.13
CA TYR A 135 -16.39 8.59 -10.76
C TYR A 135 -14.94 9.01 -10.45
N ILE A 136 -13.95 8.15 -10.69
CA ILE A 136 -12.54 8.49 -10.51
C ILE A 136 -12.17 9.66 -11.42
N HIS A 137 -12.51 9.58 -12.71
CA HIS A 137 -12.23 10.65 -13.67
C HIS A 137 -12.80 12.02 -13.22
N ASN A 138 -14.05 12.08 -12.76
CA ASN A 138 -14.65 13.33 -12.29
C ASN A 138 -13.96 13.86 -11.03
N CYS A 139 -13.53 12.99 -10.12
CA CYS A 139 -12.75 13.40 -8.95
C CYS A 139 -11.39 13.96 -9.35
N VAL A 140 -10.69 13.32 -10.30
CA VAL A 140 -9.41 13.81 -10.82
C VAL A 140 -9.57 15.19 -11.47
N GLU A 141 -10.58 15.37 -12.32
CA GLU A 141 -10.88 16.68 -12.94
C GLU A 141 -11.21 17.75 -11.88
N GLU A 142 -12.00 17.42 -10.86
CA GLU A 142 -12.31 18.37 -9.79
C GLU A 142 -11.07 18.77 -8.98
N VAL A 143 -10.17 17.84 -8.68
CA VAL A 143 -8.92 18.13 -7.96
C VAL A 143 -7.98 18.96 -8.83
N ALA A 144 -7.82 18.59 -10.11
CA ALA A 144 -7.04 19.33 -11.09
C ALA A 144 -7.55 20.78 -11.24
N GLU A 145 -8.86 20.98 -11.42
CA GLU A 145 -9.46 22.31 -11.53
C GLU A 145 -9.27 23.17 -10.27
N ARG A 146 -9.30 22.56 -9.08
CA ARG A 146 -9.15 23.28 -7.80
C ARG A 146 -7.73 23.71 -7.51
N THR A 147 -6.78 22.85 -7.82
CA THR A 147 -5.36 23.08 -7.54
C THR A 147 -4.66 23.80 -8.68
N GLY A 148 -5.24 23.77 -9.88
CA GLY A 148 -4.67 24.38 -11.08
C GLY A 148 -3.67 23.46 -11.80
N ASN A 149 -3.49 22.24 -11.33
CA ASN A 149 -2.60 21.24 -11.94
C ASN A 149 -3.27 20.54 -13.13
N GLU A 150 -2.52 20.26 -14.19
CA GLU A 150 -3.03 19.45 -15.32
C GLU A 150 -3.06 17.95 -15.01
N GLN A 151 -2.15 17.51 -14.14
CA GLN A 151 -1.96 16.13 -13.68
C GLN A 151 -1.90 16.09 -12.14
N ILE A 152 -2.32 14.98 -11.53
CA ILE A 152 -2.27 14.82 -10.06
C ILE A 152 -1.61 13.51 -9.66
N ASN A 153 -1.14 13.43 -8.42
CA ASN A 153 -0.68 12.19 -7.83
C ASN A 153 -1.89 11.32 -7.42
N VAL A 154 -1.83 10.00 -7.60
CA VAL A 154 -2.93 9.10 -7.26
C VAL A 154 -2.44 7.93 -6.42
N LEU A 155 -3.04 7.73 -5.25
CA LEU A 155 -2.80 6.59 -4.36
C LEU A 155 -4.02 5.67 -4.36
N GLY A 156 -3.91 4.48 -4.93
CA GLY A 156 -4.98 3.48 -4.89
C GLY A 156 -4.75 2.42 -3.80
N TYR A 157 -5.79 2.09 -3.05
CA TYR A 157 -5.72 1.05 -2.00
C TYR A 157 -6.58 -0.17 -2.32
N CYS A 158 -5.99 -1.36 -2.26
CA CYS A 158 -6.64 -2.65 -2.49
C CYS A 158 -7.40 -2.66 -3.84
N MET A 159 -8.70 -2.91 -3.86
CA MET A 159 -9.53 -2.82 -5.08
C MET A 159 -9.46 -1.43 -5.73
N GLY A 160 -9.29 -0.38 -4.93
CA GLY A 160 -9.03 0.98 -5.40
C GLY A 160 -7.72 1.08 -6.18
N GLY A 161 -6.68 0.35 -5.76
CA GLY A 161 -5.41 0.24 -6.49
C GLY A 161 -5.57 -0.39 -7.87
N THR A 162 -6.30 -1.49 -7.98
CA THR A 162 -6.60 -2.11 -9.28
C THR A 162 -7.39 -1.14 -10.18
N MET A 163 -8.38 -0.42 -9.64
CA MET A 163 -9.12 0.60 -10.41
C MET A 163 -8.25 1.81 -10.80
N THR A 164 -7.31 2.22 -9.95
CA THR A 164 -6.33 3.27 -10.26
C THR A 164 -5.41 2.85 -11.40
N ALA A 165 -4.94 1.61 -11.43
CA ALA A 165 -4.16 1.10 -12.58
C ALA A 165 -4.99 1.10 -13.88
N MET A 166 -6.27 0.72 -13.82
CA MET A 166 -7.17 0.83 -14.97
C MET A 166 -7.36 2.28 -15.42
N TYR A 167 -7.47 3.21 -14.47
CA TYR A 167 -7.62 4.63 -14.75
C TYR A 167 -6.37 5.20 -15.43
N ALA A 168 -5.18 4.95 -14.86
CA ALA A 168 -3.91 5.42 -15.39
C ALA A 168 -3.64 4.91 -16.81
N ALA A 169 -4.00 3.65 -17.11
CA ALA A 169 -3.89 3.09 -18.46
C ALA A 169 -4.82 3.77 -19.49
N LEU A 170 -5.95 4.31 -19.05
CA LEU A 170 -6.98 4.94 -19.91
C LEU A 170 -6.82 6.45 -20.03
N HIS A 171 -6.27 7.11 -19.01
CA HIS A 171 -6.08 8.57 -18.91
C HIS A 171 -4.68 8.89 -18.39
N PRO A 172 -3.60 8.40 -19.05
CA PRO A 172 -2.24 8.61 -18.55
C PRO A 172 -1.88 10.10 -18.48
N GLU A 173 -2.48 10.93 -19.35
CA GLU A 173 -2.27 12.38 -19.38
C GLU A 173 -2.83 13.15 -18.16
N LYS A 174 -3.42 12.44 -17.19
CA LYS A 174 -4.02 13.01 -15.98
C LYS A 174 -3.31 12.61 -14.70
N VAL A 175 -2.35 11.69 -14.77
CA VAL A 175 -1.70 11.10 -13.60
C VAL A 175 -0.22 11.44 -13.62
N ASN A 176 0.21 12.27 -12.67
CA ASN A 176 1.60 12.65 -12.51
C ASN A 176 2.45 11.49 -12.00
N ALA A 177 2.03 10.89 -10.89
CA ALA A 177 2.65 9.72 -10.28
C ALA A 177 1.58 8.85 -9.62
N MET A 178 1.83 7.55 -9.57
CA MET A 178 0.87 6.57 -9.06
C MET A 178 1.48 5.70 -7.97
N ALA A 179 0.79 5.58 -6.84
CA ALA A 179 1.09 4.57 -5.82
C ALA A 179 -0.03 3.53 -5.72
N LEU A 180 0.35 2.27 -5.64
CA LEU A 180 -0.56 1.13 -5.49
C LEU A 180 -0.26 0.42 -4.18
N MET A 181 -1.20 0.52 -3.22
CA MET A 181 -1.07 -0.11 -1.91
C MET A 181 -1.93 -1.37 -1.81
N ALA A 182 -1.29 -2.50 -1.54
CA ALA A 182 -1.95 -3.80 -1.35
C ALA A 182 -2.92 -4.16 -2.49
N ALA A 183 -2.58 -3.78 -3.72
CA ALA A 183 -3.45 -3.89 -4.89
C ALA A 183 -3.32 -5.26 -5.55
N GLY A 184 -4.44 -5.94 -5.78
CA GLY A 184 -4.45 -7.21 -6.50
C GLY A 184 -4.40 -6.96 -8.00
N LEU A 185 -3.29 -7.35 -8.64
CA LEU A 185 -2.99 -7.01 -10.05
C LEU A 185 -2.60 -8.23 -10.89
N TYR A 186 -2.33 -9.36 -10.25
CA TYR A 186 -1.95 -10.62 -10.87
C TYR A 186 -2.55 -11.78 -10.08
N PHE A 187 -3.25 -12.68 -10.77
CA PHE A 187 -3.89 -13.86 -10.22
C PHE A 187 -3.58 -15.07 -11.12
N ASP A 188 -2.54 -15.81 -10.76
CA ASP A 188 -2.15 -17.09 -11.37
C ASP A 188 -1.31 -17.88 -10.35
N ASP A 189 -2.00 -18.61 -9.46
CA ASP A 189 -1.46 -19.44 -8.38
C ASP A 189 -0.61 -18.63 -7.36
N THR A 190 -1.06 -17.44 -6.98
CA THR A 190 -0.32 -16.57 -6.04
C THR A 190 -0.43 -17.02 -4.58
N GLY A 191 -1.39 -17.90 -4.29
CA GLY A 191 -1.62 -18.48 -2.96
C GLY A 191 -2.40 -17.59 -2.00
N GLY A 192 -2.96 -16.47 -2.49
CA GLY A 192 -3.88 -15.62 -1.72
C GLY A 192 -5.23 -16.29 -1.50
N VAL A 193 -5.80 -16.19 -0.29
CA VAL A 193 -7.07 -16.88 0.02
C VAL A 193 -8.22 -16.39 -0.86
N LEU A 194 -8.20 -15.11 -1.23
CA LEU A 194 -9.18 -14.51 -2.12
C LEU A 194 -9.15 -15.09 -3.54
N GLU A 195 -7.96 -15.37 -4.07
CA GLU A 195 -7.78 -16.00 -5.38
C GLU A 195 -8.37 -17.42 -5.38
N GLU A 196 -7.99 -18.22 -4.38
CA GLU A 196 -8.44 -19.61 -4.23
C GLU A 196 -9.97 -19.72 -4.11
N TRP A 197 -10.59 -18.83 -3.33
CA TRP A 197 -12.05 -18.84 -3.15
C TRP A 197 -12.81 -18.22 -4.31
N GLY A 198 -12.19 -17.26 -5.01
CA GLY A 198 -12.73 -16.61 -6.19
C GLY A 198 -12.55 -17.43 -7.47
N SER A 199 -11.84 -18.56 -7.42
CA SER A 199 -11.57 -19.41 -8.59
C SER A 199 -12.86 -19.86 -9.30
N ASP A 200 -12.83 -19.82 -10.63
CA ASP A 200 -13.91 -20.24 -11.52
C ASP A 200 -14.22 -21.75 -11.41
N GLU A 201 -13.33 -22.55 -10.82
CA GLU A 201 -13.56 -23.96 -10.54
C GLU A 201 -14.68 -24.16 -9.50
N TYR A 202 -14.81 -23.24 -8.54
CA TYR A 202 -15.67 -23.41 -7.37
C TYR A 202 -16.71 -22.31 -7.17
N TYR A 203 -16.55 -21.16 -7.82
CA TYR A 203 -17.33 -19.97 -7.53
C TYR A 203 -17.77 -19.21 -8.78
N ASP A 204 -19.07 -18.92 -8.85
CA ASP A 204 -19.66 -18.03 -9.84
C ASP A 204 -20.18 -16.76 -9.12
N PRO A 205 -19.63 -15.57 -9.39
CA PRO A 205 -20.09 -14.35 -8.75
C PRO A 205 -21.57 -14.04 -9.03
N GLU A 206 -22.14 -14.52 -10.14
CA GLU A 206 -23.56 -14.35 -10.47
C GLU A 206 -24.48 -15.03 -9.45
N ASP A 207 -24.02 -16.08 -8.75
CA ASP A 207 -24.84 -16.78 -7.75
C ASP A 207 -25.19 -15.86 -6.57
N VAL A 208 -24.30 -14.93 -6.22
CA VAL A 208 -24.54 -13.96 -5.14
C VAL A 208 -25.38 -12.79 -5.64
N THR A 209 -24.99 -12.18 -6.75
CA THR A 209 -25.65 -10.98 -7.28
C THR A 209 -27.06 -11.28 -7.80
N SER A 210 -27.31 -12.46 -8.37
CA SER A 210 -28.67 -12.86 -8.79
C SER A 210 -29.62 -13.02 -7.59
N ALA A 211 -29.10 -13.34 -6.41
CA ALA A 211 -29.86 -13.47 -5.18
C ALA A 211 -30.08 -12.12 -4.46
N PHE A 212 -29.04 -11.28 -4.39
CA PHE A 212 -29.04 -10.08 -3.53
C PHE A 212 -29.06 -8.75 -4.31
N GLY A 213 -28.65 -8.74 -5.58
CA GLY A 213 -28.40 -7.55 -6.38
C GLY A 213 -27.04 -6.94 -6.06
N ASN A 214 -26.90 -6.32 -4.89
CA ASN A 214 -25.60 -5.97 -4.33
C ASN A 214 -25.03 -7.14 -3.54
N VAL A 215 -23.71 -7.23 -3.42
CA VAL A 215 -23.07 -8.16 -2.48
C VAL A 215 -23.17 -7.58 -1.07
N PRO A 216 -23.84 -8.27 -0.13
CA PRO A 216 -24.01 -7.76 1.24
C PRO A 216 -22.68 -7.66 1.98
N ALA A 217 -22.44 -6.56 2.71
CA ALA A 217 -21.23 -6.38 3.54
C ALA A 217 -20.96 -7.58 4.46
N GLY A 218 -21.97 -8.03 5.19
CA GLY A 218 -21.84 -9.16 6.12
C GLY A 218 -21.47 -10.50 5.47
N MET A 219 -21.65 -10.64 4.15
CA MET A 219 -21.15 -11.81 3.41
C MET A 219 -19.64 -11.70 3.17
N LEU A 220 -19.17 -10.52 2.79
CA LEU A 220 -17.75 -10.22 2.64
C LEU A 220 -17.03 -10.33 3.98
N ASP A 221 -17.62 -9.82 5.07
CA ASP A 221 -17.06 -9.90 6.43
C ASP A 221 -16.83 -11.34 6.89
N VAL A 222 -17.81 -12.22 6.64
CA VAL A 222 -17.66 -13.66 6.92
C VAL A 222 -16.54 -14.25 6.07
N GLY A 223 -16.44 -13.83 4.80
CA GLY A 223 -15.35 -14.21 3.92
C GLY A 223 -13.99 -13.85 4.53
N PHE A 224 -13.76 -12.56 4.81
CA PHE A 224 -12.50 -12.09 5.38
C PHE A 224 -12.17 -12.71 6.74
N ALA A 225 -13.15 -12.86 7.63
CA ALA A 225 -12.95 -13.47 8.94
C ALA A 225 -12.47 -14.92 8.85
N LEU A 226 -12.94 -15.67 7.84
CA LEU A 226 -12.57 -17.06 7.60
C LEU A 226 -11.19 -17.23 6.94
N MET A 227 -10.52 -16.16 6.50
CA MET A 227 -9.19 -16.25 5.88
C MET A 227 -8.08 -16.53 6.90
N ASP A 228 -8.15 -15.90 8.08
CA ASP A 228 -7.37 -16.30 9.26
C ASP A 228 -8.29 -16.56 10.45
N PRO A 229 -8.97 -17.71 10.47
CA PRO A 229 -10.00 -17.97 11.47
C PRO A 229 -9.42 -18.13 12.87
N VAL A 230 -8.15 -18.52 13.00
CA VAL A 230 -7.52 -18.64 14.32
C VAL A 230 -7.21 -17.26 14.86
N ASP A 231 -6.59 -16.37 14.08
CA ASP A 231 -6.31 -15.02 14.54
C ASP A 231 -7.61 -14.23 14.76
N ASN A 232 -8.54 -14.29 13.80
CA ASN A 232 -9.79 -13.52 13.81
C ASN A 232 -10.83 -13.99 14.83
N PHE A 233 -10.90 -15.28 15.18
CA PHE A 233 -11.90 -15.77 16.16
C PHE A 233 -11.33 -16.13 17.53
N VAL A 234 -10.00 -16.31 17.65
CA VAL A 234 -9.39 -16.81 18.89
C VAL A 234 -8.27 -15.88 19.35
N SER A 235 -7.18 -15.76 18.59
CA SER A 235 -5.97 -15.05 19.04
C SER A 235 -6.25 -13.59 19.35
N LYS A 236 -7.08 -12.90 18.54
CA LYS A 236 -7.42 -11.50 18.79
C LYS A 236 -8.10 -11.27 20.14
N TYR A 237 -8.99 -12.18 20.55
CA TYR A 237 -9.71 -12.05 21.83
C TYR A 237 -8.85 -12.47 23.02
N VAL A 238 -7.92 -13.41 22.83
CA VAL A 238 -6.89 -13.74 23.83
C VAL A 238 -5.95 -12.54 24.03
N ARG A 239 -5.44 -11.94 22.95
CA ARG A 239 -4.62 -10.71 23.01
C ARG A 239 -5.37 -9.58 23.69
N LEU A 240 -6.65 -9.38 23.37
CA LEU A 240 -7.48 -8.40 24.08
C LEU A 240 -7.56 -8.70 25.57
N TYR A 241 -7.82 -9.95 25.95
CA TYR A 241 -7.90 -10.36 27.35
C TYR A 241 -6.61 -10.06 28.11
N ASP A 242 -5.46 -10.38 27.51
CA ASP A 242 -4.13 -10.15 28.10
C ASP A 242 -3.79 -8.65 28.24
N ASN A 243 -4.40 -7.80 27.40
CA ASN A 243 -4.14 -6.36 27.36
C ASN A 243 -5.32 -5.50 27.88
N LEU A 244 -6.28 -6.09 28.61
CA LEU A 244 -7.46 -5.36 29.11
C LEU A 244 -7.14 -4.16 30.03
N GLU A 245 -5.96 -4.18 30.68
CA GLU A 245 -5.51 -3.09 31.54
C GLU A 245 -4.78 -1.98 30.78
N ASN A 246 -4.48 -2.19 29.49
CA ASN A 246 -3.88 -1.20 28.60
C ASN A 246 -5.01 -0.46 27.86
N GLU A 247 -5.34 0.73 28.34
CA GLU A 247 -6.42 1.56 27.77
C GLU A 247 -6.19 1.85 26.28
N ASP A 248 -4.98 2.22 25.88
CA ASP A 248 -4.63 2.50 24.49
C ASP A 248 -4.83 1.27 23.59
N PHE A 249 -4.45 0.07 24.05
CA PHE A 249 -4.68 -1.17 23.30
C PHE A 249 -6.17 -1.43 23.14
N VAL A 250 -6.95 -1.29 24.21
CA VAL A 250 -8.39 -1.57 24.20
C VAL A 250 -9.13 -0.59 23.28
N GLU A 251 -8.77 0.69 23.29
CA GLU A 251 -9.34 1.68 22.38
C GLU A 251 -8.98 1.38 20.92
N ASN A 252 -7.72 1.06 20.63
CA ASN A 252 -7.31 0.66 19.28
C ASN A 252 -8.06 -0.59 18.78
N PHE A 253 -8.16 -1.62 19.63
CA PHE A 253 -8.93 -2.82 19.32
C PHE A 253 -10.38 -2.47 19.00
N ALA A 254 -10.97 -1.58 19.79
CA ALA A 254 -12.34 -1.15 19.60
C ALA A 254 -12.56 -0.31 18.32
N ARG A 255 -11.61 0.55 17.95
CA ARG A 255 -11.62 1.26 16.65
C ARG A 255 -11.62 0.27 15.49
N MET A 256 -10.79 -0.78 15.58
CA MET A 256 -10.73 -1.84 14.56
C MET A 256 -12.02 -2.67 14.48
N GLU A 257 -12.59 -3.09 15.61
CA GLU A 257 -13.87 -3.83 15.59
C GLU A 257 -15.00 -2.94 15.04
N ARG A 258 -15.01 -1.64 15.38
CA ARG A 258 -15.98 -0.70 14.79
C ARG A 258 -15.84 -0.63 13.26
N TRP A 259 -14.62 -0.62 12.73
CA TRP A 259 -14.38 -0.65 11.29
C TRP A 259 -14.89 -1.94 10.63
N LEU A 260 -14.61 -3.09 11.25
CA LEU A 260 -15.12 -4.38 10.79
C LEU A 260 -16.66 -4.45 10.84
N ASP A 261 -17.29 -3.85 11.84
CA ASP A 261 -18.75 -3.86 12.00
C ASP A 261 -19.48 -2.85 11.08
N GLU A 262 -18.78 -1.86 10.53
CA GLU A 262 -19.33 -0.81 9.66
C GLU A 262 -19.06 -1.05 8.16
N GLY A 263 -18.95 -2.33 7.75
CA GLY A 263 -18.82 -2.72 6.35
C GLY A 263 -19.94 -2.17 5.46
N ILE A 264 -19.63 -1.97 4.18
CA ILE A 264 -20.57 -1.47 3.17
C ILE A 264 -20.81 -2.50 2.08
N ASP A 265 -22.01 -2.48 1.51
CA ASP A 265 -22.37 -3.33 0.37
C ASP A 265 -21.51 -2.99 -0.86
N LEU A 266 -21.34 -3.97 -1.76
CA LEU A 266 -20.64 -3.79 -3.03
C LEU A 266 -21.62 -3.91 -4.21
N ALA A 267 -21.50 -3.02 -5.20
CA ALA A 267 -22.33 -3.07 -6.40
C ALA A 267 -22.13 -4.39 -7.17
N GLY A 268 -23.23 -5.06 -7.51
CA GLY A 268 -23.20 -6.42 -8.08
C GLY A 268 -22.45 -6.51 -9.41
N ALA A 269 -22.73 -5.62 -10.35
CA ALA A 269 -22.07 -5.66 -11.67
C ALA A 269 -20.56 -5.40 -11.57
N ALA A 270 -20.13 -4.44 -10.73
CA ALA A 270 -18.71 -4.22 -10.46
C ALA A 270 -18.05 -5.44 -9.80
N TYR A 271 -18.74 -6.11 -8.87
CA TYR A 271 -18.25 -7.33 -8.23
C TYR A 271 -18.06 -8.49 -9.23
N GLU A 272 -19.07 -8.74 -10.07
CA GLU A 272 -19.00 -9.76 -11.13
C GLU A 272 -17.84 -9.51 -12.08
N GLN A 273 -17.71 -8.26 -12.57
CA GLN A 273 -16.62 -7.88 -13.47
C GLN A 273 -15.27 -8.01 -12.78
N PHE A 274 -15.14 -7.58 -11.52
CA PHE A 274 -13.88 -7.67 -10.80
C PHE A 274 -13.44 -9.12 -10.62
N LEU A 275 -14.32 -10.00 -10.14
CA LEU A 275 -13.95 -11.40 -9.99
C LEU A 275 -13.73 -12.11 -11.33
N GLY A 276 -14.63 -11.93 -12.30
CA GLY A 276 -14.52 -12.57 -13.60
C GLY A 276 -13.31 -12.09 -14.38
N ASP A 277 -13.20 -10.77 -14.60
CA ASP A 277 -12.17 -10.21 -15.48
C ASP A 277 -10.80 -10.15 -14.81
N ILE A 278 -10.73 -9.85 -13.50
CA ILE A 278 -9.46 -9.64 -12.80
C ILE A 278 -8.99 -10.91 -12.12
N TYR A 279 -9.80 -11.56 -11.29
CA TYR A 279 -9.34 -12.71 -10.51
C TYR A 279 -9.28 -13.99 -11.35
N GLN A 280 -10.36 -14.29 -12.07
CA GLN A 280 -10.49 -15.56 -12.78
C GLN A 280 -9.78 -15.54 -14.13
N GLU A 281 -9.98 -14.48 -14.92
CA GLU A 281 -9.42 -14.38 -16.26
C GLU A 281 -8.07 -13.65 -16.31
N ASN A 282 -7.70 -12.90 -15.26
CA ASN A 282 -6.45 -12.14 -15.14
C ASN A 282 -6.23 -11.18 -16.34
N LYS A 283 -7.33 -10.55 -16.83
CA LYS A 283 -7.35 -9.74 -18.05
C LYS A 283 -6.54 -8.47 -17.95
N LEU A 284 -6.46 -7.85 -16.78
CA LEU A 284 -5.65 -6.63 -16.60
C LEU A 284 -4.17 -6.93 -16.81
N TYR A 285 -3.64 -7.93 -16.10
CA TYR A 285 -2.25 -8.37 -16.23
C TYR A 285 -1.90 -8.84 -17.65
N LYS A 286 -2.80 -9.61 -18.28
CA LYS A 286 -2.62 -10.11 -19.65
C LYS A 286 -2.78 -9.03 -20.73
N ASN A 287 -3.10 -7.80 -20.34
CA ASN A 287 -3.40 -6.69 -21.24
C ASN A 287 -4.58 -6.98 -22.20
N GLU A 288 -5.63 -7.64 -21.70
CA GLU A 288 -6.82 -8.07 -22.44
C GLU A 288 -8.13 -7.41 -21.94
N LEU A 289 -8.05 -6.51 -20.95
CA LEU A 289 -9.22 -5.89 -20.31
C LEU A 289 -9.82 -4.77 -21.18
N TYR A 290 -11.15 -4.73 -21.27
CA TYR A 290 -11.89 -3.65 -21.92
C TYR A 290 -12.98 -3.08 -21.00
N LEU A 291 -13.03 -1.76 -20.87
CA LEU A 291 -14.11 -1.02 -20.18
C LEU A 291 -14.89 -0.19 -21.21
N ASP A 292 -16.19 -0.45 -21.33
CA ASP A 292 -17.08 0.12 -22.37
C ASP A 292 -16.49 0.13 -23.80
N GLY A 293 -15.76 -0.95 -24.14
CA GLY A 293 -15.13 -1.11 -25.46
C GLY A 293 -13.82 -0.33 -25.66
N LYS A 294 -13.32 0.39 -24.65
CA LYS A 294 -11.96 0.94 -24.63
C LYS A 294 -11.00 -0.09 -24.02
N HIS A 295 -9.88 -0.31 -24.68
CA HIS A 295 -8.83 -1.20 -24.17
C HIS A 295 -8.12 -0.50 -23.02
N VAL A 296 -8.06 -1.18 -21.88
CA VAL A 296 -7.20 -0.78 -20.74
C VAL A 296 -5.81 -1.30 -21.05
N ASP A 297 -5.03 -0.51 -21.79
CA ASP A 297 -3.68 -0.88 -22.21
C ASP A 297 -2.66 -0.52 -21.13
N VAL A 298 -2.18 -1.52 -20.38
CA VAL A 298 -1.26 -1.29 -19.25
C VAL A 298 0.12 -0.79 -19.71
N GLU A 299 0.46 -0.94 -21.00
CA GLU A 299 1.66 -0.33 -21.59
C GLU A 299 1.56 1.21 -21.69
N ASN A 300 0.35 1.79 -21.55
CA ASN A 300 0.18 3.24 -21.47
C ASN A 300 0.45 3.83 -20.08
N ILE A 301 0.63 2.99 -19.05
CA ILE A 301 1.03 3.45 -17.72
C ILE A 301 2.51 3.80 -17.82
N ASP A 302 2.83 5.05 -18.13
CA ASP A 302 4.20 5.55 -18.38
C ASP A 302 4.72 6.48 -17.27
N MET A 303 3.87 6.86 -16.32
CA MET A 303 4.23 7.66 -15.15
C MET A 303 4.96 6.85 -14.08
N PRO A 304 5.71 7.50 -13.17
CA PRO A 304 6.36 6.87 -12.01
C PRO A 304 5.38 6.05 -11.15
N LEU A 305 5.79 4.84 -10.78
CA LEU A 305 4.97 3.88 -10.04
C LEU A 305 5.62 3.44 -8.73
N LEU A 306 4.91 3.62 -7.62
CA LEU A 306 5.27 3.08 -6.31
C LEU A 306 4.35 1.92 -5.92
N GLN A 307 4.89 0.73 -5.65
CA GLN A 307 4.13 -0.37 -5.05
C GLN A 307 4.40 -0.51 -3.55
N LEU A 308 3.34 -0.48 -2.73
CA LEU A 308 3.38 -0.72 -1.29
C LEU A 308 2.76 -2.09 -0.96
N MET A 309 3.54 -3.03 -0.45
CA MET A 309 3.13 -4.43 -0.23
C MET A 309 3.50 -4.92 1.18
N GLY A 310 2.62 -5.73 1.76
CA GLY A 310 2.87 -6.40 3.04
C GLY A 310 3.44 -7.80 2.82
N GLU A 311 4.57 -8.12 3.44
CA GLU A 311 5.18 -9.47 3.36
C GLU A 311 4.27 -10.56 3.96
N TYR A 312 3.43 -10.18 4.93
CA TYR A 312 2.49 -11.08 5.61
C TYR A 312 1.05 -10.82 5.19
N ASP A 313 0.85 -10.22 4.02
CA ASP A 313 -0.48 -10.05 3.46
C ASP A 313 -1.02 -11.40 2.96
N HIS A 314 -1.95 -11.97 3.71
CA HIS A 314 -2.65 -13.20 3.33
C HIS A 314 -3.86 -12.93 2.41
N LEU A 315 -4.26 -11.67 2.26
CA LEU A 315 -5.39 -11.26 1.43
C LEU A 315 -4.93 -11.08 -0.01
N ILE A 316 -3.93 -10.21 -0.21
CA ILE A 316 -3.27 -9.89 -1.47
C ILE A 316 -1.76 -10.04 -1.23
N PRO A 317 -1.20 -11.25 -1.36
CA PRO A 317 0.24 -11.46 -1.18
C PRO A 317 1.05 -10.59 -2.16
N ALA A 318 2.30 -10.27 -1.83
CA ALA A 318 3.18 -9.53 -2.74
C ALA A 318 3.30 -10.19 -4.13
N ALA A 319 3.19 -11.51 -4.21
CA ALA A 319 3.15 -12.26 -5.47
C ALA A 319 1.94 -11.91 -6.36
N ALA A 320 0.86 -11.37 -5.81
CA ALA A 320 -0.33 -10.90 -6.53
C ALA A 320 -0.23 -9.44 -7.02
N SER A 321 0.84 -8.73 -6.68
CA SER A 321 1.03 -7.32 -7.04
C SER A 321 2.34 -7.10 -7.81
N LYS A 322 3.43 -7.69 -7.34
CA LYS A 322 4.79 -7.50 -7.88
C LYS A 322 4.96 -7.87 -9.37
N PRO A 323 4.38 -8.96 -9.90
CA PRO A 323 4.50 -9.28 -11.32
C PRO A 323 3.95 -8.19 -12.24
N PHE A 324 3.02 -7.36 -11.76
CA PHE A 324 2.48 -6.26 -12.55
C PHE A 324 3.57 -5.28 -13.04
N ASN A 325 4.67 -5.14 -12.28
CA ASN A 325 5.83 -4.33 -12.67
C ASN A 325 6.47 -4.81 -13.99
N ASP A 326 6.29 -6.08 -14.36
CA ASP A 326 6.89 -6.66 -15.56
C ASP A 326 6.06 -6.40 -16.83
N VAL A 327 4.82 -5.89 -16.70
CA VAL A 327 3.87 -5.72 -17.81
C VAL A 327 3.42 -4.28 -18.04
N VAL A 328 3.66 -3.37 -17.10
CA VAL A 328 3.36 -1.94 -17.26
C VAL A 328 4.38 -1.23 -18.15
N GLY A 329 4.00 -0.09 -18.71
CA GLY A 329 4.88 0.76 -19.52
C GLY A 329 5.89 1.61 -18.73
N ALA A 330 5.76 1.67 -17.40
CA ALA A 330 6.51 2.58 -16.55
C ALA A 330 7.99 2.18 -16.49
N ASP A 331 8.87 3.14 -16.76
CA ASP A 331 10.32 2.94 -16.66
C ASP A 331 10.83 3.13 -15.22
N ASP A 332 10.14 3.98 -14.43
CA ASP A 332 10.46 4.23 -13.03
C ASP A 332 9.46 3.52 -12.10
N ILE A 333 9.94 2.46 -11.45
CA ILE A 333 9.13 1.63 -10.56
C ILE A 333 9.89 1.42 -9.25
N GLU A 334 9.36 1.97 -8.15
CA GLU A 334 9.81 1.67 -6.80
C GLU A 334 8.89 0.65 -6.13
N THR A 335 9.46 -0.20 -5.27
CA THR A 335 8.71 -1.18 -4.49
C THR A 335 9.14 -1.13 -3.03
N ILE A 336 8.16 -0.98 -2.15
CA ILE A 336 8.31 -1.09 -0.69
C ILE A 336 7.55 -2.33 -0.22
N GLU A 337 8.30 -3.40 0.05
CA GLU A 337 7.81 -4.56 0.78
C GLU A 337 8.15 -4.39 2.26
N TYR A 338 7.16 -4.56 3.15
CA TYR A 338 7.34 -4.34 4.58
C TYR A 338 6.74 -5.48 5.42
N PRO A 339 7.35 -5.88 6.56
CA PRO A 339 6.93 -7.02 7.39
C PRO A 339 5.63 -6.75 8.17
N THR A 340 4.54 -6.56 7.45
CA THR A 340 3.20 -6.30 7.96
C THR A 340 2.14 -7.02 7.10
N GLY A 341 0.90 -7.06 7.58
CA GLY A 341 -0.24 -7.60 6.82
C GLY A 341 -1.01 -6.52 6.07
N HIS A 342 -2.07 -6.91 5.35
CA HIS A 342 -2.90 -6.03 4.50
C HIS A 342 -3.27 -4.69 5.16
N ILE A 343 -3.99 -4.75 6.28
CA ILE A 343 -4.44 -3.58 7.04
C ILE A 343 -3.26 -2.94 7.78
N GLY A 344 -2.25 -3.74 8.12
CA GLY A 344 -1.07 -3.31 8.85
C GLY A 344 -0.27 -2.23 8.12
N LEU A 345 -0.29 -2.23 6.78
CA LEU A 345 0.26 -1.13 5.98
C LEU A 345 -0.37 0.22 6.34
N SER A 346 -1.67 0.26 6.65
CA SER A 346 -2.40 1.49 6.97
C SER A 346 -2.40 1.84 8.45
N VAL A 347 -2.39 0.86 9.36
CA VAL A 347 -2.66 1.11 10.80
C VAL A 347 -1.55 0.67 11.75
N SER A 348 -0.53 -0.06 11.28
CA SER A 348 0.54 -0.50 12.17
C SER A 348 1.47 0.67 12.52
N GLY A 349 1.86 0.76 13.79
CA GLY A 349 2.75 1.83 14.24
C GLY A 349 4.08 1.86 13.48
N SER A 350 4.59 0.69 13.11
CA SER A 350 5.85 0.57 12.38
C SER A 350 5.72 0.94 10.89
N SER A 351 4.58 0.70 10.24
CA SER A 351 4.31 1.28 8.91
C SER A 351 4.26 2.81 8.95
N HIS A 352 3.72 3.40 10.03
CA HIS A 352 3.72 4.85 10.24
C HIS A 352 5.11 5.43 10.55
N GLU A 353 6.04 4.61 11.02
CA GLU A 353 7.43 4.99 11.31
C GLU A 353 8.35 4.81 10.09
N ASP A 354 8.15 3.73 9.31
CA ASP A 354 9.12 3.29 8.30
C ASP A 354 8.60 3.34 6.86
N VAL A 355 7.29 3.20 6.63
CA VAL A 355 6.71 3.09 5.27
C VAL A 355 6.17 4.44 4.80
N TRP A 356 5.29 5.06 5.58
CA TRP A 356 4.63 6.30 5.17
C TRP A 356 5.57 7.50 5.00
N PRO A 357 6.63 7.68 5.82
CA PRO A 357 7.62 8.71 5.54
C PRO A 357 8.30 8.53 4.18
N ARG A 358 8.62 7.28 3.80
CA ARG A 358 9.22 6.99 2.48
C ARG A 358 8.25 7.22 1.34
N ALA A 359 7.00 6.80 1.48
CA ALA A 359 5.99 7.01 0.46
C ALA A 359 5.67 8.50 0.27
N ALA A 360 5.65 9.28 1.35
CA ALA A 360 5.45 10.72 1.30
C ALA A 360 6.63 11.43 0.65
N GLU A 361 7.87 11.04 0.99
CA GLU A 361 9.06 11.56 0.33
C GLU A 361 9.06 11.24 -1.17
N TRP A 362 8.72 10.00 -1.54
CA TRP A 362 8.63 9.61 -2.94
C TRP A 362 7.64 10.49 -3.71
N PHE A 363 6.44 10.73 -3.19
CA PHE A 363 5.48 11.66 -3.82
C PHE A 363 6.01 13.10 -3.91
N HIS A 364 6.80 13.55 -2.92
CA HIS A 364 7.42 14.87 -2.93
C HIS A 364 8.42 14.98 -4.09
N GLU A 365 9.32 13.99 -4.23
CA GLU A 365 10.29 13.91 -5.33
C GLU A 365 9.59 13.94 -6.71
N GLN A 366 8.51 13.16 -6.87
CA GLN A 366 7.74 13.16 -8.13
C GLN A 366 7.00 14.47 -8.42
N SER A 367 6.83 15.34 -7.41
CA SER A 367 6.17 16.63 -7.58
C SER A 367 7.17 17.73 -7.95
N GLU A 368 8.39 17.67 -7.42
CA GLU A 368 9.48 18.60 -7.78
C GLU A 368 9.92 18.43 -9.24
N ASP A 369 9.95 17.21 -9.76
CA ASP A 369 10.34 16.94 -11.15
C ASP A 369 9.40 17.64 -12.16
N VAL A 370 8.10 17.73 -11.83
CA VAL A 370 7.12 18.47 -12.65
C VAL A 370 7.44 19.96 -12.69
N GLU A 371 7.72 20.58 -11.54
CA GLU A 371 8.05 22.01 -11.47
C GLU A 371 9.28 22.34 -12.32
N LEU A 372 10.28 21.44 -12.32
CA LEU A 372 11.49 21.58 -13.13
C LEU A 372 11.20 21.47 -14.63
N GLU A 373 10.33 20.54 -15.04
CA GLU A 373 9.92 20.38 -16.44
C GLU A 373 9.08 21.57 -16.94
N GLU A 374 8.13 22.07 -16.13
CA GLU A 374 7.34 23.25 -16.45
C GLU A 374 8.23 24.50 -16.55
N ALA A 375 9.13 24.71 -15.59
CA ALA A 375 10.07 25.83 -15.61
C ALA A 375 11.03 25.77 -16.82
N ALA A 376 11.51 24.58 -17.20
CA ALA A 376 12.33 24.40 -18.39
C ALA A 376 11.54 24.74 -19.67
N THR A 377 10.28 24.32 -19.74
CA THR A 377 9.39 24.59 -20.88
C THR A 377 9.07 26.08 -21.02
N GLU A 378 8.83 26.80 -19.90
CA GLU A 378 8.64 28.25 -19.91
C GLU A 378 9.89 29.01 -20.39
N ILE A 379 11.09 28.55 -20.01
CA ILE A 379 12.36 29.15 -20.46
C ILE A 379 12.53 28.96 -21.98
N GLU A 380 12.24 27.78 -22.54
CA GLU A 380 12.34 27.54 -23.98
C GLU A 380 11.32 28.36 -24.80
N ILE A 381 10.11 28.57 -24.27
CA ILE A 381 9.09 29.41 -24.92
C ILE A 381 9.46 30.91 -24.79
N GLY A 382 10.10 31.30 -23.68
CA GLY A 382 10.57 32.66 -23.41
C GLY A 382 11.73 33.12 -24.31
N ASP A 383 12.64 32.21 -24.67
CA ASP A 383 13.77 32.50 -25.57
C ASP A 383 13.39 32.43 -27.07
N GLY A 384 12.20 31.90 -27.39
CA GLY A 384 11.64 31.85 -28.74
C GLY A 384 10.85 33.10 -29.19
N ALA A 385 10.64 34.06 -28.29
CA ALA A 385 9.74 35.19 -28.51
C ALA A 385 10.44 36.57 -28.53
N ASP A 386 11.67 36.68 -29.05
CA ASP A 386 12.24 38.00 -29.37
C ASP A 386 13.26 38.00 -30.52
N ALA A 387 12.84 37.59 -31.73
CA ALA A 387 13.60 37.88 -32.95
C ALA A 387 12.75 37.89 -34.22
N ALA A 388 11.89 38.89 -34.39
CA ALA A 388 11.26 39.22 -35.67
C ALA A 388 11.79 40.55 -36.25
N THR A 389 12.92 40.43 -36.95
CA THR A 389 13.27 41.07 -38.24
C THR A 389 12.96 42.56 -38.49
N GLU A 390 14.02 43.38 -38.59
CA GLU A 390 14.13 44.44 -39.62
C GLU A 390 15.50 44.38 -40.34
N ALA A 391 15.42 44.16 -41.66
CA ALA A 391 16.22 44.65 -42.79
C ALA A 391 17.78 44.77 -42.74
N GLY A 392 18.42 44.23 -43.79
CA GLY A 392 19.38 45.01 -44.61
C GLY A 392 20.74 44.39 -44.94
N GLU A 393 20.89 43.95 -46.20
CA GLU A 393 22.05 43.98 -47.12
C GLU A 393 23.52 43.81 -46.61
N GLU A 394 24.24 42.88 -47.26
CA GLU A 394 25.73 42.79 -47.29
C GLU A 394 26.40 44.01 -47.96
N PRO A 395 27.71 44.28 -47.75
CA PRO A 395 28.76 43.64 -48.57
C PRO A 395 30.14 43.35 -47.91
N GLU A 396 30.77 42.28 -48.39
CA GLU A 396 32.20 41.97 -48.66
C GLU A 396 33.41 42.67 -47.98
N ALA A 397 34.34 41.80 -47.51
CA ALA A 397 35.81 41.75 -47.71
C ALA A 397 36.82 42.34 -46.69
N GLY A 398 37.76 41.48 -46.23
CA GLY A 398 39.13 41.84 -45.78
C GLY A 398 39.70 40.99 -44.63
N GLY A 399 40.78 40.21 -44.88
CA GLY A 399 41.43 39.29 -43.91
C GLY A 399 42.50 39.90 -42.95
N PRO A 400 43.52 39.12 -42.51
CA PRO A 400 43.77 38.60 -41.13
C PRO A 400 45.02 39.27 -40.45
N PRO A 401 45.76 38.74 -39.41
CA PRO A 401 45.69 37.50 -38.59
C PRO A 401 46.02 37.66 -37.05
N ALA A 402 46.32 36.51 -36.37
CA ALA A 402 47.07 36.30 -35.10
C ALA A 402 46.26 36.46 -33.78
N GLU A 403 46.45 35.71 -32.68
CA GLU A 403 47.46 34.74 -32.21
C GLU A 403 46.88 34.01 -30.96
N ASP A 404 47.33 32.77 -30.74
CA ASP A 404 47.58 32.02 -29.49
C ASP A 404 46.70 32.21 -28.24
N ASP A 405 46.12 31.11 -27.74
CA ASP A 405 46.55 30.56 -26.44
C ASP A 405 46.14 29.08 -26.32
N GLU A 406 47.15 28.21 -26.19
CA GLU A 406 47.05 26.82 -25.74
C GLU A 406 46.95 26.82 -24.21
N ILE A 407 46.00 26.08 -23.62
CA ILE A 407 46.19 25.53 -22.26
C ILE A 407 45.74 24.06 -22.23
N GLU A 408 46.76 23.25 -21.97
CA GLU A 408 46.91 21.87 -21.53
C GLU A 408 45.69 21.18 -20.89
N VAL A 409 45.42 19.97 -21.38
CA VAL A 409 44.65 18.92 -20.69
C VAL A 409 45.62 18.17 -19.78
N GLU A 410 45.51 18.36 -18.48
CA GLU A 410 46.16 17.49 -17.47
C GLU A 410 45.15 16.47 -16.93
N THR A 411 45.41 15.21 -17.25
CA THR A 411 45.00 14.05 -16.45
C THR A 411 45.90 13.94 -15.22
N PRO A 412 45.39 13.52 -14.04
CA PRO A 412 46.22 12.84 -13.07
C PRO A 412 45.95 11.34 -13.10
N GLU A 413 47.03 10.61 -13.34
CA GLU A 413 47.20 9.20 -13.01
C GLU A 413 47.10 8.98 -11.49
N SER A 414 46.63 7.78 -11.18
CA SER A 414 46.81 7.02 -9.94
C SER A 414 48.24 7.02 -9.41
N GLU A 415 48.40 6.96 -8.09
CA GLU A 415 49.23 5.94 -7.41
C GLU A 415 49.03 6.00 -5.89
N ASP A 416 48.72 4.82 -5.33
CA ASP A 416 49.17 4.22 -4.06
C ASP A 416 49.21 5.07 -2.78
N GLY A 417 48.70 4.63 -1.63
CA GLY A 417 48.40 3.28 -1.20
C GLY A 417 48.64 3.24 0.32
N GLU A 418 47.65 2.80 1.07
CA GLU A 418 47.86 2.34 2.44
C GLU A 418 47.21 0.97 2.59
N GLN A 419 48.01 -0.04 2.25
CA GLN A 419 47.78 -1.44 2.52
C GLN A 419 47.78 -1.64 4.03
N ALA A 420 46.60 -1.68 4.64
CA ALA A 420 46.42 -2.36 5.91
C ALA A 420 46.35 -3.86 5.62
N THR A 421 47.39 -4.54 6.07
CA THR A 421 47.63 -5.98 6.06
C THR A 421 46.36 -6.81 6.31
N LEU A 422 45.92 -7.52 5.28
CA LEU A 422 45.08 -8.71 5.39
C LEU A 422 45.86 -9.78 6.17
N THR A 423 45.39 -10.07 7.38
CA THR A 423 45.61 -11.36 8.01
C THR A 423 44.39 -12.22 7.68
N ASP A 424 44.62 -13.28 6.91
CA ASP A 424 43.68 -14.39 6.72
C ASP A 424 43.30 -14.96 8.10
N GLU A 425 42.11 -14.61 8.58
CA GLU A 425 41.34 -15.42 9.52
C GLU A 425 40.03 -15.77 8.81
N GLU A 426 39.77 -17.07 8.63
CA GLU A 426 38.46 -17.59 8.19
C GLU A 426 37.40 -17.12 9.22
N GLY A 427 36.80 -15.96 8.97
CA GLY A 427 35.79 -15.34 9.84
C GLY A 427 34.44 -15.37 9.14
N ALA A 428 33.47 -16.03 9.76
CA ALA A 428 32.12 -16.18 9.24
C ALA A 428 31.41 -14.83 9.05
N ASP A 429 30.65 -14.69 7.96
CA ASP A 429 29.85 -13.49 7.65
C ASP A 429 28.87 -13.20 8.79
N SER A 430 28.49 -11.94 8.98
CA SER A 430 27.54 -11.50 10.01
C SER A 430 26.12 -12.07 9.78
N VAL A 431 25.34 -12.28 10.84
CA VAL A 431 24.00 -12.90 10.76
C VAL A 431 22.96 -12.07 9.99
N ASP A 432 23.16 -10.75 9.89
CA ASP A 432 22.31 -9.84 9.10
C ASP A 432 22.43 -10.03 7.58
N THR A 433 23.39 -10.85 7.13
CA THR A 433 23.53 -11.24 5.72
C THR A 433 22.60 -12.39 5.29
N VAL A 434 21.90 -13.03 6.24
CA VAL A 434 20.98 -14.15 5.98
C VAL A 434 19.61 -13.62 5.61
N ASN A 435 19.05 -14.10 4.49
CA ASN A 435 17.72 -13.66 4.04
C ASN A 435 16.65 -13.97 5.10
N GLY A 436 15.92 -12.93 5.50
CA GLY A 436 14.89 -12.98 6.53
C GLY A 436 15.38 -12.66 7.94
N ILE A 437 16.69 -12.43 8.16
CA ILE A 437 17.26 -11.86 9.39
C ILE A 437 17.51 -10.37 9.15
N GLY A 438 16.47 -9.56 9.39
CA GLY A 438 16.60 -8.10 9.42
C GLY A 438 17.36 -7.59 10.66
N PRO A 439 17.68 -6.27 10.73
CA PRO A 439 18.51 -5.69 11.78
C PRO A 439 17.96 -5.92 13.20
N THR A 440 16.63 -5.97 13.37
CA THR A 440 16.00 -6.28 14.67
C THR A 440 16.24 -7.72 15.13
N TYR A 441 16.26 -8.68 14.20
CA TYR A 441 16.57 -10.07 14.54
C TYR A 441 18.06 -10.26 14.75
N ALA A 442 18.90 -9.59 13.95
CA ALA A 442 20.34 -9.58 14.12
C ALA A 442 20.73 -9.05 15.52
N GLU A 443 20.18 -7.92 15.97
CA GLU A 443 20.47 -7.36 17.30
C GLU A 443 20.10 -8.34 18.44
N ARG A 444 18.98 -9.04 18.30
CA ARG A 444 18.52 -10.03 19.29
C ARG A 444 19.39 -11.30 19.31
N LEU A 445 19.81 -11.75 18.13
CA LEU A 445 20.71 -12.89 17.97
C LEU A 445 22.11 -12.57 18.51
N GLU A 446 22.63 -11.38 18.22
CA GLU A 446 23.89 -10.87 18.78
C GLU A 446 23.81 -10.77 20.31
N ALA A 447 22.71 -10.25 20.86
CA ALA A 447 22.50 -10.20 22.31
C ALA A 447 22.45 -11.60 22.96
N ALA A 448 22.09 -12.64 22.20
CA ALA A 448 22.12 -14.04 22.60
C ALA A 448 23.46 -14.75 22.30
N GLY A 449 24.44 -14.05 21.73
CA GLY A 449 25.78 -14.57 21.40
C GLY A 449 25.86 -15.33 20.07
N ILE A 450 24.91 -15.07 19.15
CA ILE A 450 24.86 -15.61 17.79
C ILE A 450 25.17 -14.45 16.84
N GLU A 451 26.45 -14.13 16.67
CA GLU A 451 26.90 -12.93 15.96
C GLU A 451 27.26 -13.24 14.49
N THR A 452 27.62 -14.50 14.20
CA THR A 452 28.05 -14.90 12.85
C THR A 452 27.20 -16.02 12.26
N THR A 453 27.24 -16.16 10.93
CA THR A 453 26.64 -17.27 10.18
C THR A 453 27.14 -18.64 10.66
N ALA A 454 28.39 -18.74 11.17
CA ALA A 454 28.90 -19.97 11.78
C ALA A 454 28.30 -20.24 13.17
N ASP A 455 28.05 -19.20 13.96
CA ASP A 455 27.33 -19.36 15.24
C ASP A 455 25.89 -19.78 15.00
N LEU A 456 25.27 -19.21 13.97
CA LEU A 456 23.91 -19.56 13.54
C LEU A 456 23.84 -21.01 13.05
N ALA A 457 24.78 -21.46 12.20
CA ALA A 457 24.86 -22.85 11.74
C ALA A 457 25.14 -23.87 12.86
N ALA A 458 25.79 -23.44 13.94
CA ALA A 458 26.11 -24.28 15.10
C ALA A 458 24.99 -24.31 16.16
N ALA A 459 24.05 -23.37 16.12
CA ALA A 459 22.92 -23.30 17.04
C ALA A 459 21.80 -24.27 16.63
N ASP A 460 21.01 -24.71 17.62
CA ASP A 460 19.79 -25.46 17.33
C ASP A 460 18.59 -24.51 17.13
N ALA A 461 17.64 -24.94 16.31
CA ALA A 461 16.49 -24.11 15.93
C ALA A 461 15.64 -23.65 17.12
N ALA A 462 15.61 -24.37 18.24
CA ALA A 462 14.87 -23.91 19.42
C ALA A 462 15.58 -22.74 20.11
N THR A 463 16.92 -22.79 20.22
CA THR A 463 17.74 -21.70 20.75
C THR A 463 17.65 -20.44 19.89
N VAL A 464 17.74 -20.59 18.56
CA VAL A 464 17.60 -19.46 17.62
C VAL A 464 16.18 -18.87 17.66
N ALA A 465 15.15 -19.72 17.74
CA ALA A 465 13.76 -19.30 17.85
C ALA A 465 13.48 -18.52 19.15
N GLU A 466 14.01 -18.97 20.28
CA GLU A 466 13.89 -18.28 21.56
C GLU A 466 14.62 -16.94 21.54
N ALA A 467 15.85 -16.91 21.02
CA ALA A 467 16.67 -15.69 20.95
C ALA A 467 16.06 -14.60 20.06
N ALA A 468 15.57 -14.97 18.87
CA ALA A 468 14.98 -14.03 17.92
C ALA A 468 13.48 -13.79 18.13
N GLU A 469 12.85 -14.51 19.07
CA GLU A 469 11.40 -14.53 19.32
C GLU A 469 10.58 -14.92 18.08
N VAL A 470 11.05 -15.93 17.33
CA VAL A 470 10.40 -16.45 16.11
C VAL A 470 9.94 -17.89 16.26
N SER A 471 9.26 -18.43 15.24
CA SER A 471 8.87 -19.84 15.23
C SER A 471 10.09 -20.76 15.03
N ALA A 472 10.02 -21.97 15.58
CA ALA A 472 11.08 -22.99 15.38
C ALA A 472 11.29 -23.35 13.90
N SER A 473 10.25 -23.22 13.06
CA SER A 473 10.37 -23.44 11.62
C SER A 473 11.23 -22.35 10.98
N ARG A 474 10.96 -21.08 11.30
CA ARG A 474 11.69 -19.93 10.76
C ARG A 474 13.16 -19.93 11.20
N ALA A 475 13.41 -20.28 12.46
CA ALA A 475 14.76 -20.49 12.95
C ALA A 475 15.49 -21.62 12.20
N GLN A 476 14.79 -22.70 11.85
CA GLN A 476 15.35 -23.79 11.04
C GLN A 476 15.67 -23.32 9.62
N ASP A 477 14.79 -22.53 9.01
CA ASP A 477 15.00 -21.99 7.66
C ASP A 477 16.23 -21.04 7.59
N TRP A 478 16.51 -20.29 8.66
CA TRP A 478 17.72 -19.49 8.76
C TRP A 478 18.98 -20.33 8.94
N ILE A 479 18.93 -21.37 9.76
CA ILE A 479 20.04 -22.31 9.95
C ILE A 479 20.35 -23.04 8.64
N ASP A 480 19.33 -23.48 7.89
CA ASP A 480 19.48 -24.23 6.64
C ASP A 480 20.12 -23.38 5.52
N GLN A 481 20.01 -22.05 5.58
CA GLN A 481 20.67 -21.14 4.63
C GLN A 481 22.18 -21.02 4.83
N VAL A 482 22.68 -21.30 6.04
CA VAL A 482 24.08 -21.13 6.43
C VAL A 482 24.79 -22.45 6.77
N ALA A 483 24.06 -23.58 6.74
CA ALA A 483 24.52 -24.91 7.13
C ALA A 483 25.36 -25.67 6.08
#